data_AF-A0A9D5A695-F1
#
_entry.id   AF-A0A9D5A695-F1
#
_cell.length_a   1.000
_cell.length_b   1.000
_cell.length_c   1.000
_cell.angle_alpha   90.00
_cell.angle_beta   90.00
_cell.angle_gamma   90.00
#
_symmetry.space_group_name_H-M   'P 1'
#
loop_
_entity.id
_entity.type
_entity.pdbx_description
1 polymer ?
#
loop_
_entity_poly.entity_id
_entity_poly.type
_entity_poly.pdbx_seq_one_letter_code
_entity_poly.pdbx_strand_id
1 'polypeptide(L)'
;MLPYWFSAMTMKSVGSAALKMVEEVRRQFNTIPGLMEGTAKPDYATCVTISTDASIKEMIPPGALVMLTPLIVGIFFGVETLSGVLAGSLVSGVQIAISASNTGGAWDNAKKYIEVKYYFTK
;
A
#
# COMPACT_ATOMS: atom_id res chain seq x y z
N MET A 1 -3.53 17.69 6.78
CA MET A 1 -4.11 17.38 5.46
C MET A 1 -3.12 16.65 4.55
N LEU A 2 -1.89 17.17 4.34
CA LEU A 2 -0.89 16.51 3.48
C LEU A 2 -0.66 15.00 3.77
N PRO A 3 -0.54 14.54 5.04
CA PRO A 3 -0.39 13.11 5.31
C PRO A 3 -1.58 12.28 4.84
N TYR A 4 -2.80 12.83 4.94
CA TYR A 4 -4.02 12.15 4.48
C TYR A 4 -4.09 12.09 2.95
N TRP A 5 -3.63 13.12 2.25
CA TRP A 5 -3.54 13.09 0.78
C TRP A 5 -2.50 12.06 0.32
N PHE A 6 -1.34 12.02 0.98
CA PHE A 6 -0.34 10.99 0.75
C PHE A 6 -0.92 9.59 0.95
N SER A 7 -1.58 9.34 2.08
CA SER A 7 -2.24 8.05 2.37
C SER A 7 -3.33 7.70 1.36
N ALA A 8 -4.12 8.67 0.90
CA ALA A 8 -5.16 8.43 -0.10
C ALA A 8 -4.57 7.94 -1.44
N MET A 9 -3.46 8.52 -1.88
CA MET A 9 -2.78 8.07 -3.09
C MET A 9 -2.21 6.67 -2.92
N THR A 10 -1.42 6.42 -1.87
CA THR A 10 -0.77 5.12 -1.67
C THR A 10 -1.79 4.00 -1.49
N MET A 11 -2.87 4.24 -0.73
CA MET A 11 -3.90 3.23 -0.51
C MET A 11 -4.71 2.93 -1.78
N LYS A 12 -5.01 3.95 -2.60
CA LYS A 12 -5.68 3.76 -3.89
C LYS A 12 -4.79 2.98 -4.86
N SER A 13 -3.50 3.27 -4.91
CA SER A 13 -2.53 2.56 -5.76
C SER A 13 -2.41 1.09 -5.37
N VAL A 14 -2.32 0.77 -4.08
CA VAL A 14 -2.35 -0.62 -3.58
C VAL A 14 -3.66 -1.30 -3.93
N GLY A 15 -4.81 -0.65 -3.71
CA GLY A 15 -6.12 -1.23 -4.03
C GLY A 15 -6.28 -1.57 -5.51
N SER A 16 -5.82 -0.70 -6.40
CA SER A 16 -5.86 -0.91 -7.85
C SER A 16 -4.95 -2.06 -8.29
N ALA A 17 -3.74 -2.14 -7.73
CA ALA A 17 -2.80 -3.23 -8.00
C ALA A 17 -3.29 -4.58 -7.47
N ALA A 18 -3.86 -4.59 -6.26
CA ALA A 18 -4.43 -5.78 -5.64
C ALA A 18 -5.62 -6.33 -6.43
N LEU A 19 -6.48 -5.46 -6.97
CA LEU A 19 -7.60 -5.88 -7.82
C LEU A 19 -7.11 -6.62 -9.07
N LYS A 20 -6.09 -6.08 -9.76
CA LYS A 20 -5.46 -6.76 -10.91
C LYS A 20 -4.83 -8.10 -10.51
N MET A 21 -4.17 -8.15 -9.35
CA MET A 21 -3.59 -9.38 -8.83
C MET A 21 -4.67 -10.45 -8.58
N VAL A 22 -5.81 -10.08 -8.02
CA VAL A 22 -6.94 -10.99 -7.79
C VAL A 22 -7.51 -11.50 -9.11
N GLU A 23 -7.67 -10.64 -10.10
CA GLU A 23 -8.14 -11.03 -11.44
C GLU A 23 -7.17 -12.02 -12.10
N GLU A 24 -5.86 -11.77 -12.01
CA GLU A 24 -4.85 -12.66 -12.59
C GLU A 24 -4.80 -14.02 -11.88
N VAL A 25 -4.81 -14.04 -10.55
CA VAL A 25 -4.83 -15.30 -9.78
C VAL A 25 -6.09 -16.10 -10.10
N ARG A 26 -7.26 -15.45 -10.21
CA ARG A 26 -8.51 -16.09 -10.64
C ARG A 26 -8.40 -16.64 -12.06
N ARG A 27 -7.80 -15.89 -12.98
CA ARG A 27 -7.57 -16.35 -14.35
C ARG A 27 -6.72 -17.62 -14.36
N GLN A 28 -5.61 -17.65 -13.62
CA GLN A 28 -4.75 -18.83 -13.55
C GLN A 28 -5.50 -20.04 -12.99
N PHE A 29 -6.23 -19.89 -11.88
CA PHE A 29 -7.00 -21.00 -11.30
C PHE A 29 -8.12 -21.52 -12.22
N ASN A 30 -8.75 -20.65 -13.00
CA ASN A 30 -9.87 -21.05 -13.88
C ASN A 30 -9.41 -21.60 -15.24
N THR A 31 -8.20 -21.25 -15.69
CA THR A 31 -7.76 -21.53 -17.08
C THR A 31 -6.60 -22.51 -17.18
N ILE A 32 -5.81 -22.71 -16.12
CA ILE A 32 -4.68 -23.65 -16.11
C ILE A 32 -5.17 -24.99 -15.53
N PRO A 33 -5.33 -26.05 -16.36
CA PRO A 33 -5.76 -27.35 -15.87
C PRO A 33 -4.70 -27.95 -14.94
N GLY A 34 -5.12 -28.56 -13.83
CA GLY A 34 -4.21 -29.18 -12.87
C GLY A 34 -3.63 -28.23 -11.83
N LEU A 35 -3.93 -26.93 -11.89
CA LEU A 35 -3.35 -25.96 -10.95
C LEU A 35 -3.95 -26.09 -9.54
N MET A 36 -5.27 -26.26 -9.43
CA MET A 36 -5.95 -26.47 -8.15
C MET A 36 -5.62 -27.84 -7.55
N GLU A 37 -5.40 -28.82 -8.41
CA GLU A 37 -5.02 -30.19 -8.06
C GLU A 37 -3.53 -30.31 -7.68
N GLY A 38 -2.74 -29.24 -7.88
CA GLY A 38 -1.31 -29.21 -7.56
C GLY A 38 -0.42 -29.98 -8.54
N THR A 39 -0.94 -30.35 -9.71
CA THR A 39 -0.20 -31.09 -10.76
C THR A 39 0.42 -30.18 -11.81
N ALA A 40 -0.07 -28.94 -11.94
CA ALA A 40 0.50 -27.90 -12.80
C ALA A 40 1.20 -26.80 -11.99
N LYS A 41 2.20 -26.13 -12.60
CA LYS A 41 2.90 -24.99 -11.99
C LYS A 41 2.18 -23.68 -12.32
N PRO A 42 1.97 -22.78 -11.34
CA PRO A 42 1.44 -21.45 -11.59
C PRO A 42 2.46 -20.57 -12.33
N ASP A 43 1.95 -19.51 -12.97
CA ASP A 43 2.77 -18.46 -13.56
C ASP A 43 3.02 -17.35 -12.53
N TYR A 44 4.17 -17.45 -11.86
CA TYR A 44 4.60 -16.44 -10.90
C TYR A 44 5.06 -15.13 -11.57
N ALA A 45 5.56 -15.20 -12.80
CA ALA A 45 6.17 -14.05 -13.47
C ALA A 45 5.13 -12.96 -13.73
N THR A 46 3.94 -13.34 -14.17
CA THR A 46 2.85 -12.39 -14.42
C THR A 46 2.43 -11.64 -13.14
N CYS A 47 2.31 -12.34 -12.01
CA CYS A 47 2.02 -11.71 -10.72
C CYS A 47 3.13 -10.72 -10.31
N VAL A 48 4.40 -11.10 -10.48
CA VAL A 48 5.54 -10.22 -10.21
C VAL A 48 5.45 -8.96 -11.08
N THR A 49 5.26 -9.10 -12.39
CA THR A 49 5.14 -7.97 -13.33
C THR A 49 4.02 -7.00 -12.95
N ILE A 50 2.83 -7.50 -12.57
CA ILE A 50 1.72 -6.63 -12.13
C ILE A 50 2.14 -5.74 -10.96
N SER A 51 2.80 -6.30 -9.95
CA SER A 51 3.26 -5.55 -8.78
C SER A 51 4.42 -4.60 -9.10
N THR A 52 5.35 -5.02 -9.98
CA THR A 52 6.49 -4.19 -10.42
C THR A 52 6.01 -2.98 -11.20
N ASP A 53 5.17 -3.17 -12.22
CA ASP A 53 4.67 -2.08 -13.06
C ASP A 53 3.85 -1.08 -12.24
N ALA A 54 2.99 -1.59 -11.34
CA ALA A 54 2.20 -0.74 -10.47
C ALA A 54 3.10 0.06 -9.50
N SER A 55 4.05 -0.58 -8.83
CA SER A 55 4.91 0.11 -7.86
C SER A 55 5.79 1.18 -8.50
N ILE A 56 6.38 0.91 -9.66
CA ILE A 56 7.22 1.88 -10.38
C ILE A 56 6.42 3.09 -10.85
N LYS A 57 5.22 2.86 -11.39
CA LYS A 57 4.37 3.94 -11.89
C LYS A 57 3.78 4.78 -10.75
N GLU A 58 3.25 4.12 -9.73
CA GLU A 58 2.42 4.75 -8.71
C GLU A 58 3.22 5.38 -7.57
N MET A 59 4.53 5.10 -7.45
CA MET A 59 5.37 5.78 -6.45
C MET A 59 5.64 7.26 -6.77
N ILE A 60 5.53 7.64 -8.05
CA ILE A 60 5.91 8.99 -8.52
C ILE A 60 5.02 10.08 -7.93
N PRO A 61 3.67 9.99 -7.97
CA PRO A 61 2.83 11.07 -7.45
C PRO A 61 2.97 11.33 -5.94
N PRO A 62 3.00 10.32 -5.04
CA PRO A 62 3.27 10.55 -3.62
C PRO A 62 4.65 11.14 -3.36
N GLY A 63 5.68 10.69 -4.09
CA GLY A 63 7.03 11.26 -4.00
C GLY A 63 7.07 12.73 -4.45
N ALA A 64 6.43 13.04 -5.57
CA ALA A 64 6.33 14.40 -6.08
C ALA A 64 5.57 15.32 -5.12
N LEU A 65 4.48 14.86 -4.50
CA LEU A 65 3.75 15.63 -3.49
C LEU A 65 4.69 16.06 -2.35
N VAL A 66 5.47 15.12 -1.81
CA VAL A 66 6.37 15.40 -0.68
C VAL A 66 7.52 16.33 -1.10
N MET A 67 8.15 16.07 -2.24
CA MET A 67 9.31 16.84 -2.71
C MET A 67 8.94 18.26 -3.17
N LEU A 68 7.80 18.41 -3.84
CA LEU A 68 7.37 19.70 -4.40
C LEU A 68 6.68 20.59 -3.36
N THR A 69 6.10 20.03 -2.30
CA THR A 69 5.37 20.84 -1.30
C THR A 69 6.25 21.96 -0.69
N PRO A 70 7.46 21.69 -0.16
CA PRO A 70 8.30 22.75 0.39
C PRO A 70 8.74 23.77 -0.66
N LEU A 71 9.00 23.33 -1.90
CA LEU A 71 9.41 24.21 -3.00
C LEU A 71 8.26 25.16 -3.38
N ILE A 72 7.07 24.63 -3.63
CA ILE A 72 5.89 25.42 -4.00
C ILE A 72 5.50 26.35 -2.85
N VAL A 73 5.38 25.84 -1.63
CA VAL A 73 4.98 26.67 -0.49
C VAL A 73 6.04 27.73 -0.18
N GLY A 74 7.32 27.36 -0.17
CA GLY A 74 8.42 28.28 0.12
C GLY A 74 8.57 29.40 -0.92
N ILE A 75 8.48 29.07 -2.22
CA ILE A 75 8.65 30.04 -3.31
C ILE A 75 7.45 30.99 -3.41
N PHE A 76 6.22 30.48 -3.30
CA PHE A 76 5.02 31.30 -3.55
C PHE A 76 4.43 31.96 -2.29
N PHE A 77 4.65 31.39 -1.09
CA PHE A 77 3.98 31.83 0.15
C PHE A 77 4.95 32.16 1.29
N GLY A 78 6.26 32.03 1.07
CA GLY A 78 7.28 32.40 2.05
C GLY A 78 7.49 31.39 3.18
N VAL A 79 8.43 31.73 4.06
CA VAL A 79 8.94 30.84 5.11
C VAL A 79 7.99 30.71 6.30
N GLU A 80 7.17 31.72 6.55
CA GLU A 80 6.16 31.75 7.61
C GLU A 80 5.08 30.70 7.32
N THR A 81 4.57 30.68 6.09
CA THR A 81 3.59 29.68 5.65
C THR A 81 4.20 28.28 5.66
N LEU A 82 5.43 28.13 5.16
CA LEU A 82 6.14 26.85 5.18
C LEU A 82 6.33 26.31 6.60
N SER A 83 6.61 27.18 7.57
CA SER A 83 6.75 26.80 8.99
C SER A 83 5.45 26.21 9.54
N GLY A 84 4.30 26.80 9.20
CA GLY A 84 2.99 26.26 9.54
C GLY A 84 2.71 24.90 8.89
N VAL A 85 3.11 24.73 7.62
CA VAL A 85 2.99 23.45 6.90
C VAL A 85 3.84 22.36 7.57
N LEU A 86 5.08 22.66 7.94
CA LEU A 86 5.98 21.72 8.62
C LEU A 86 5.39 21.29 9.98
N ALA A 87 5.01 22.25 10.82
CA ALA A 87 4.42 21.97 12.13
C ALA A 87 3.12 21.15 12.01
N GLY A 88 2.22 21.56 11.12
CA GLY A 88 0.94 20.89 10.90
C GLY A 88 1.10 19.48 10.31
N SER A 89 2.03 19.28 9.37
CA SER A 89 2.31 17.98 8.78
C SER A 89 2.88 16.98 9.79
N LEU A 90 3.73 17.45 10.71
CA LEU A 90 4.32 16.65 11.78
C LEU A 90 3.25 16.18 12.78
N VAL A 91 2.55 17.11 13.43
CA VAL A 91 1.62 16.77 14.51
C VAL A 91 0.38 16.02 14.01
N SER A 92 0.01 16.20 12.73
CA SER A 92 -1.08 15.45 12.09
C SER A 92 -0.61 14.09 11.56
N GLY A 93 0.57 14.04 10.93
CA GLY A 93 1.09 12.84 10.27
C GLY A 93 1.46 11.74 11.25
N VAL A 94 1.99 12.09 12.42
CA VAL A 94 2.35 11.12 13.45
C VAL A 94 1.14 10.30 13.92
N GLN A 95 -0.04 10.91 14.01
CA GLN A 95 -1.25 10.25 14.50
C GLN A 95 -1.74 9.17 13.53
N ILE A 96 -1.80 9.48 12.23
CA ILE A 96 -2.21 8.52 11.21
C ILE A 96 -1.15 7.42 11.00
N ALA A 97 0.14 7.76 11.15
CA ALA A 97 1.21 6.76 11.05
C ALA A 97 1.13 5.72 12.18
N ILE A 98 0.93 6.18 13.43
CA ILE A 98 0.80 5.31 14.60
C ILE A 98 -0.46 4.43 14.47
N SER A 99 -1.61 5.05 14.18
CA SER A 99 -2.86 4.30 14.11
C SER A 99 -2.86 3.27 12.98
N ALA A 100 -2.43 3.64 11.77
CA ALA A 100 -2.36 2.72 10.64
C ALA A 100 -1.42 1.54 10.90
N SER A 101 -0.24 1.80 11.44
CA SER A 101 0.77 0.76 11.71
C SER A 101 0.29 -0.21 12.79
N ASN A 102 -0.26 0.31 13.89
CA ASN A 102 -0.75 -0.52 15.00
C ASN A 102 -1.99 -1.31 14.61
N THR A 103 -2.93 -0.71 13.88
CA THR A 103 -4.12 -1.42 13.39
C THR A 103 -3.73 -2.55 12.43
N GLY A 104 -2.81 -2.30 11.49
CA GLY A 104 -2.31 -3.35 10.59
C GLY A 104 -1.63 -4.49 11.35
N GLY A 105 -0.74 -4.17 12.29
CA GLY A 105 -0.07 -5.17 13.12
C GLY A 105 -1.03 -5.96 14.01
N ALA A 106 -2.03 -5.29 14.59
CA ALA A 106 -3.06 -5.94 15.41
C ALA A 106 -3.90 -6.93 14.58
N TRP A 107 -4.30 -6.57 13.36
CA TRP A 107 -5.03 -7.48 12.48
C TRP A 107 -4.19 -8.68 12.02
N ASP A 108 -2.91 -8.47 11.67
CA ASP A 108 -2.04 -9.58 11.28
C ASP A 108 -1.78 -10.53 12.46
N ASN A 109 -1.58 -10.01 13.67
CA ASN A 109 -1.42 -10.83 14.87
C ASN A 109 -2.71 -11.55 15.26
N ALA A 110 -3.87 -10.91 15.12
CA ALA A 110 -5.16 -11.55 15.36
C ALA A 110 -5.39 -12.72 14.39
N LYS A 111 -5.05 -12.54 13.11
CA LYS A 111 -5.08 -13.62 12.10
C LYS A 111 -4.17 -14.78 12.51
N LYS A 112 -2.90 -14.49 12.82
CA LYS A 112 -1.91 -15.50 13.25
C LYS A 112 -2.33 -16.24 14.52
N TYR A 113 -2.95 -15.55 15.47
CA TYR A 113 -3.45 -16.15 16.71
C TYR A 113 -4.49 -17.25 16.43
N ILE A 114 -5.38 -17.03 15.45
CA ILE A 114 -6.38 -18.01 15.04
C ILE A 114 -5.73 -19.13 14.21
N GLU A 115 -4.88 -18.81 13.24
CA GLU A 115 -4.17 -19.80 12.40
C GLU A 115 -3.39 -20.80 13.27
N VAL A 116 -2.59 -20.31 14.22
CA VAL A 116 -1.78 -21.15 15.12
C VAL A 116 -2.67 -22.11 15.92
N LYS A 117 -3.78 -21.62 16.51
CA LYS A 117 -4.70 -22.49 17.26
C LYS A 117 -5.30 -23.59 16.40
N TYR A 118 -5.67 -23.28 15.15
CA TYR A 118 -6.18 -24.27 14.21
C TYR A 118 -5.15 -25.35 13.84
N TYR A 119 -3.86 -25.00 13.71
CA TYR A 119 -2.80 -25.97 13.43
C TYR A 119 -2.45 -26.85 14.64
N PHE A 120 -2.66 -26.40 15.87
CA PHE A 120 -2.43 -27.20 17.09
C PHE A 120 -3.63 -28.05 17.53
N THR A 121 -4.81 -27.88 16.92
CA THR A 121 -6.01 -28.69 17.22
C THR A 121 -6.35 -29.74 16.16
N LYS A 122 -5.57 -29.82 15.08
CA LYS A 122 -5.57 -30.94 14.13
C LYS A 122 -4.34 -31.80 14.32
#